data_AF-A0A969ED59-F1
#
_entry.id   AF-A0A969ED59-F1
#
_cell.length_a   1.000
_cell.length_b   1.000
_cell.length_c   1.000
_cell.angle_alpha   90.00
_cell.angle_beta   90.00
_cell.angle_gamma   90.00
#
_symmetry.space_group_name_H-M   'P 1'
#
loop_
_entity.id
_entity.type
_entity.pdbx_description
1 polymer ?
#
loop_
_entity_poly.entity_id
_entity_poly.type
_entity_poly.pdbx_seq_one_letter_code
_entity_poly.pdbx_strand_id
1 'polypeptide(L)'
;MTMQTFGQFLDDIPDSQEYLTLNFAPTSAPQRQQRWHNNGLSADFLGDYFATFFPGEPVLNSEIDLKGTVKATVSYIANELLENAFKYSDELANLPITITLRLYDREILFQVTNYANQAMAQHYQAFVQKIESTDLD
;
A
#
# COMPACT_ATOMS: atom_id res chain seq x y z
N MET A 1 -15.96 14.05 -13.18
CA MET A 1 -15.53 13.84 -11.78
C MET A 1 -14.26 14.63 -11.59
N THR A 2 -14.15 15.41 -10.52
CA THR A 2 -12.94 16.16 -10.18
C THR A 2 -12.07 15.29 -9.28
N MET A 3 -10.81 15.08 -9.66
CA MET A 3 -9.81 14.46 -8.80
C MET A 3 -9.59 15.35 -7.58
N GLN A 4 -9.57 14.76 -6.39
CA GLN A 4 -9.27 15.45 -5.14
C GLN A 4 -8.09 14.74 -4.50
N THR A 5 -7.07 15.52 -4.14
CA THR A 5 -5.85 15.04 -3.49
C THR A 5 -5.82 15.60 -2.07
N PHE A 6 -5.39 14.77 -1.13
CA PHE A 6 -5.24 15.11 0.27
C PHE A 6 -3.81 14.79 0.68
N GLY A 7 -3.21 15.66 1.50
CA GLY A 7 -1.86 15.57 1.99
C GLY A 7 -0.81 16.14 1.03
N GLN A 8 0.46 15.88 1.35
CA GLN A 8 1.56 16.12 0.43
C GLN A 8 1.62 14.94 -0.55
N PHE A 9 1.33 15.22 -1.81
CA PHE A 9 1.33 14.23 -2.88
C PHE A 9 2.30 14.65 -3.98
N LEU A 10 2.85 13.68 -4.70
CA LEU A 10 3.67 13.93 -5.88
C LEU A 10 2.74 14.22 -7.06
N ASP A 11 2.79 15.42 -7.64
CA ASP A 11 1.93 15.79 -8.78
C ASP A 11 2.02 14.77 -9.93
N ASP A 12 3.23 14.25 -10.18
CA ASP A 12 3.48 13.09 -11.03
C ASP A 12 4.34 12.08 -10.25
N ILE A 13 3.87 10.83 -10.17
CA ILE A 13 4.70 9.73 -9.65
C ILE A 13 5.81 9.48 -10.67
N PRO A 14 7.10 9.65 -10.31
CA PRO A 14 8.19 9.44 -11.25
C PRO A 14 8.14 8.04 -11.86
N ASP A 15 8.57 7.91 -13.11
CA ASP A 15 8.74 6.59 -13.70
C ASP A 15 9.86 5.85 -12.96
N SER A 16 9.49 4.84 -12.18
CA SER A 16 10.43 3.86 -11.68
C SER A 16 10.62 2.76 -12.74
N GLN A 17 11.87 2.40 -12.99
CA GLN A 17 12.23 1.24 -13.82
C GLN A 17 11.98 -0.09 -13.08
N GLU A 18 11.84 -0.05 -11.76
CA GLU A 18 11.68 -1.23 -10.91
C GLU A 18 10.42 -1.12 -10.06
N TYR A 19 9.38 -1.83 -10.50
CA TYR A 19 8.11 -1.86 -9.78
C TYR A 19 7.45 -3.23 -9.88
N LEU A 20 6.60 -3.50 -8.91
CA LEU A 20 5.79 -4.71 -8.86
C LEU A 20 4.35 -4.34 -8.53
N THR A 21 3.41 -4.77 -9.37
CA THR A 21 1.99 -4.57 -9.18
C THR A 21 1.31 -5.91 -8.92
N LEU A 22 0.63 -6.03 -7.79
CA LEU A 22 -0.32 -7.11 -7.54
C LEU A 22 -1.74 -6.61 -7.84
N ASN A 23 -2.44 -7.34 -8.71
CA ASN A 23 -3.81 -7.06 -9.09
C ASN A 23 -4.74 -8.15 -8.56
N PHE A 24 -5.63 -7.77 -7.64
CA PHE A 24 -6.65 -8.64 -7.09
C PHE A 24 -7.94 -8.45 -7.89
N ALA A 25 -8.28 -9.44 -8.70
CA ALA A 25 -9.49 -9.41 -9.51
C ALA A 25 -10.73 -9.16 -8.64
N PRO A 26 -11.77 -8.51 -9.19
CA PRO A 26 -13.04 -8.42 -8.51
C PRO A 26 -13.61 -9.83 -8.35
N THR A 27 -13.71 -10.29 -7.10
CA THR A 27 -14.25 -11.60 -6.79
C THR A 27 -15.50 -11.48 -5.95
N SER A 28 -16.30 -12.55 -5.96
CA SER A 28 -17.43 -12.73 -5.05
C SER A 28 -16.98 -12.57 -3.59
N ALA A 29 -17.93 -12.21 -2.70
CA ALA A 29 -17.66 -11.97 -1.28
C ALA A 29 -16.87 -13.11 -0.59
N PRO A 30 -17.16 -14.42 -0.81
CA PRO A 30 -16.39 -15.50 -0.18
C PRO A 30 -14.91 -15.55 -0.61
N GLN A 31 -14.65 -15.34 -1.90
CA GLN A 31 -13.28 -15.34 -2.44
C GLN A 31 -12.51 -14.09 -1.97
N ARG A 32 -13.22 -12.97 -1.82
CA ARG A 32 -12.64 -11.73 -1.29
C ARG A 32 -12.27 -11.88 0.18
N GLN A 33 -13.14 -12.50 0.98
CA GLN A 33 -12.87 -12.78 2.39
C GLN A 33 -11.67 -13.72 2.56
N GLN A 34 -11.52 -14.71 1.68
CA GLN A 34 -10.33 -15.56 1.65
C GLN A 34 -9.06 -14.77 1.31
N ARG A 35 -9.13 -13.85 0.33
CA ARG A 35 -7.99 -12.98 -0.01
C ARG A 35 -7.63 -12.00 1.10
N TRP A 36 -8.64 -11.47 1.79
CA TRP A 36 -8.45 -10.62 2.97
C TRP A 36 -7.76 -11.41 4.08
N HIS A 37 -8.24 -12.61 4.43
CA HIS A 37 -7.60 -13.44 5.46
C HIS A 37 -6.13 -13.80 5.13
N ASN A 38 -5.82 -13.87 3.84
CA ASN A 38 -4.49 -14.21 3.33
C ASN A 38 -3.69 -13.00 2.85
N ASN A 39 -4.10 -11.77 3.18
CA ASN A 39 -3.39 -10.55 2.78
C ASN A 39 -1.93 -10.55 3.27
N GLY A 40 -1.67 -11.12 4.45
CA GLY A 40 -0.33 -11.33 4.98
C GLY A 40 0.61 -12.09 4.04
N LEU A 41 0.10 -13.05 3.26
CA LEU A 41 0.92 -13.76 2.26
C LEU A 41 1.37 -12.84 1.12
N SER A 42 0.49 -11.94 0.67
CA SER A 42 0.83 -10.96 -0.37
C SER A 42 1.82 -9.92 0.16
N ALA A 43 1.62 -9.51 1.41
CA ALA A 43 2.50 -8.58 2.10
C ALA A 43 3.91 -9.16 2.32
N ASP A 44 4.01 -10.40 2.80
CA ASP A 44 5.28 -11.10 2.98
C ASP A 44 6.01 -11.34 1.67
N PHE A 45 5.28 -11.69 0.61
CA PHE A 45 5.85 -11.78 -0.73
C PHE A 45 6.47 -10.45 -1.19
N LEU A 46 5.76 -9.33 -0.99
CA LEU A 46 6.31 -8.00 -1.30
C LEU A 46 7.52 -7.67 -0.42
N GLY A 47 7.47 -7.99 0.88
CA GLY A 47 8.58 -7.80 1.82
C GLY A 47 9.84 -8.55 1.39
N ASP A 48 9.70 -9.84 1.06
CA ASP A 48 10.82 -10.66 0.58
C ASP A 48 11.39 -10.16 -0.75
N TYR A 49 10.52 -9.75 -1.67
CA TYR A 49 10.93 -9.21 -2.97
C TYR A 49 11.75 -7.92 -2.80
N PHE A 50 11.17 -6.89 -2.16
CA PHE A 50 11.83 -5.58 -2.07
C PHE A 50 13.04 -5.59 -1.15
N ALA A 51 13.06 -6.40 -0.09
CA ALA A 51 14.25 -6.56 0.76
C ALA A 51 15.44 -7.21 0.02
N THR A 52 15.19 -7.94 -1.06
CA THR A 52 16.24 -8.56 -1.88
C THR A 52 16.88 -7.57 -2.84
N PHE A 53 16.11 -6.61 -3.37
CA PHE A 53 16.57 -5.65 -4.38
C PHE A 53 16.83 -4.25 -3.83
N PHE A 54 16.57 -4.00 -2.53
CA PHE A 54 16.77 -2.68 -1.94
C PHE A 54 18.25 -2.24 -2.05
N PRO A 55 18.54 -1.05 -2.62
CA PRO A 55 19.90 -0.63 -2.95
C PRO A 55 20.75 -0.20 -1.75
N GLY A 56 20.29 -0.44 -0.52
CA GLY A 56 21.00 -0.06 0.69
C GLY A 56 22.17 -1.00 0.99
N GLU A 57 23.38 -0.45 1.09
CA GLU A 57 24.54 -1.20 1.58
C GLU A 57 24.43 -1.42 3.09
N PRO A 58 24.74 -2.63 3.60
CA PRO A 58 24.85 -2.85 5.04
C PRO A 58 25.96 -1.95 5.58
N VAL A 59 25.64 -1.13 6.59
CA VAL A 59 26.63 -0.29 7.26
C VAL A 59 27.63 -1.22 7.97
N LEU A 60 28.90 -1.15 7.57
CA LEU A 60 29.99 -1.91 8.21
C LEU A 60 29.99 -1.65 9.73
N ASN A 61 29.92 -2.72 10.53
CA ASN A 61 29.81 -2.71 12.01
C ASN A 61 28.46 -2.28 12.58
N SER A 62 27.39 -2.25 11.78
CA SER A 62 26.02 -2.12 12.27
C SER A 62 25.46 -3.48 12.70
N GLU A 63 24.86 -3.55 13.90
CA GLU A 63 24.06 -4.70 14.34
C GLU A 63 22.69 -4.77 13.63
N ILE A 64 22.31 -3.73 12.89
CA ILE A 64 21.02 -3.64 12.19
C ILE A 64 21.05 -4.54 10.96
N ASP A 65 20.22 -5.58 11.00
CA ASP A 65 19.83 -6.35 9.82
C ASP A 65 18.96 -5.48 8.90
N LEU A 66 19.62 -4.77 7.97
CA LEU A 66 18.95 -3.90 7.01
C LEU A 66 17.93 -4.67 6.16
N LYS A 67 18.29 -5.89 5.72
CA LYS A 67 17.41 -6.73 4.91
C LYS A 67 16.18 -7.15 5.72
N GLY A 68 16.38 -7.63 6.94
CA GLY A 68 15.31 -7.98 7.86
C GLY A 68 14.40 -6.79 8.17
N THR A 69 14.99 -5.61 8.36
CA THR A 69 14.26 -4.36 8.61
C THR A 69 13.41 -3.97 7.40
N VAL A 70 13.99 -3.91 6.19
CA VAL A 70 13.24 -3.61 4.96
C VAL A 70 12.12 -4.62 4.75
N LYS A 71 12.39 -5.92 4.91
CA LYS A 71 11.37 -6.96 4.80
C LYS A 71 10.22 -6.69 5.77
N ALA A 72 10.52 -6.55 7.05
CA ALA A 72 9.51 -6.37 8.09
C ALA A 72 8.69 -5.09 7.87
N THR A 73 9.35 -3.97 7.53
CA THR A 73 8.70 -2.70 7.24
C THR A 73 7.78 -2.80 6.02
N VAL A 74 8.27 -3.38 4.91
CA VAL A 74 7.48 -3.52 3.69
C VAL A 74 6.29 -4.46 3.91
N SER A 75 6.50 -5.62 4.55
CA SER A 75 5.42 -6.54 4.92
C SER A 75 4.36 -5.83 5.77
N TYR A 76 4.78 -5.11 6.82
CA TYR A 76 3.86 -4.43 7.71
C TYR A 76 3.00 -3.39 6.97
N ILE A 77 3.64 -2.47 6.25
CA ILE A 77 2.94 -1.41 5.51
C ILE A 77 2.02 -2.01 4.44
N ALA A 78 2.49 -2.98 3.66
CA ALA A 78 1.69 -3.63 2.64
C ALA A 78 0.47 -4.35 3.24
N ASN A 79 0.63 -5.02 4.39
CA ASN A 79 -0.47 -5.71 5.06
C ASN A 79 -1.57 -4.74 5.49
N GLU A 80 -1.21 -3.66 6.20
CA GLU A 80 -2.16 -2.66 6.68
C GLU A 80 -2.89 -1.96 5.53
N LEU A 81 -2.17 -1.60 4.47
CA LEU A 81 -2.78 -0.97 3.29
C LEU A 81 -3.71 -1.93 2.55
N LEU A 82 -3.34 -3.21 2.40
CA LEU A 82 -4.19 -4.22 1.78
C LEU A 82 -5.43 -4.51 2.64
N GLU A 83 -5.27 -4.62 3.96
CA GLU A 83 -6.39 -4.79 4.88
C GLU A 83 -7.41 -3.65 4.73
N ASN A 84 -6.94 -2.40 4.74
CA ASN A 84 -7.79 -1.24 4.53
C ASN A 84 -8.45 -1.26 3.15
N ALA A 85 -7.70 -1.58 2.10
CA ALA A 85 -8.23 -1.64 0.74
C ALA A 85 -9.32 -2.70 0.58
N PHE A 86 -9.18 -3.88 1.19
CA PHE A 86 -10.23 -4.90 1.17
C PHE A 86 -11.44 -4.49 2.01
N LYS A 87 -11.22 -3.97 3.22
CA LYS A 87 -12.28 -3.56 4.16
C LYS A 87 -13.14 -2.43 3.63
N TYR A 88 -12.54 -1.48 2.92
CA TYR A 88 -13.21 -0.27 2.42
C TYR A 88 -13.48 -0.30 0.91
N SER A 89 -13.53 -1.48 0.30
CA SER A 89 -13.93 -1.62 -1.11
C SER A 89 -15.44 -1.85 -1.26
N ASP A 90 -16.05 -1.19 -2.24
CA ASP A 90 -17.44 -1.41 -2.63
C ASP A 90 -17.56 -2.73 -3.39
N GLU A 91 -18.31 -3.67 -2.80
CA GLU A 91 -18.51 -4.98 -3.38
C GLU A 91 -19.29 -4.97 -4.68
N LEU A 92 -20.16 -3.97 -4.86
CA LEU A 92 -21.03 -3.85 -6.02
C LEU A 92 -20.30 -3.23 -7.22
N ALA A 93 -19.19 -2.53 -6.99
CA ALA A 93 -18.42 -1.90 -8.05
C ALA A 93 -17.80 -2.93 -9.01
N ASN A 94 -17.55 -4.16 -8.56
CA ASN A 94 -16.94 -5.23 -9.35
C ASN A 94 -15.64 -4.77 -10.05
N LEU A 95 -14.82 -4.00 -9.33
CA LEU A 95 -13.53 -3.48 -9.79
C LEU A 95 -12.38 -4.05 -8.94
N PRO A 96 -11.17 -4.17 -9.52
CA PRO A 96 -10.05 -4.78 -8.83
C PRO A 96 -9.49 -3.89 -7.71
N ILE A 97 -8.80 -4.54 -6.77
CA ILE A 97 -7.90 -3.87 -5.84
C ILE A 97 -6.48 -4.04 -6.37
N THR A 98 -5.69 -2.98 -6.36
CA THR A 98 -4.29 -3.04 -6.80
C THR A 98 -3.36 -2.48 -5.74
N ILE A 99 -2.21 -3.12 -5.54
CA ILE A 99 -1.07 -2.53 -4.84
C ILE A 99 0.12 -2.53 -5.79
N THR A 100 0.79 -1.38 -5.90
CA THR A 100 2.04 -1.23 -6.64
C THR A 100 3.09 -0.70 -5.67
N LEU A 101 4.22 -1.39 -5.60
CA LEU A 101 5.42 -0.88 -4.95
C LEU A 101 6.41 -0.49 -6.04
N ARG A 102 7.00 0.69 -5.91
CA ARG A 102 8.04 1.22 -6.81
C ARG A 102 9.30 1.43 -6.00
N LEU A 103 10.41 0.91 -6.50
CA LEU A 103 11.72 1.11 -5.90
C LEU A 103 12.41 2.31 -6.54
N TYR A 104 12.96 3.19 -5.71
CA TYR A 104 13.86 4.27 -6.10
C TYR A 104 15.14 4.15 -5.28
N ASP A 105 16.15 4.96 -5.61
CA ASP A 105 17.47 4.92 -4.99
C ASP A 105 17.45 5.04 -3.45
N ARG A 106 16.44 5.72 -2.89
CA ARG A 106 16.37 6.03 -1.45
C ARG A 106 15.02 5.77 -0.80
N GLU A 107 14.03 5.34 -1.56
CA GLU A 107 12.67 5.20 -1.06
C GLU A 107 11.90 4.11 -1.79
N ILE A 108 10.88 3.59 -1.12
CA ILE A 108 9.89 2.69 -1.71
C ILE A 108 8.55 3.41 -1.66
N LEU A 109 7.95 3.63 -2.83
CA LEU A 109 6.63 4.22 -2.93
C LEU A 109 5.56 3.11 -2.97
N PHE A 110 4.61 3.18 -2.04
CA PHE A 110 3.44 2.31 -2.00
C PHE A 110 2.25 3.04 -2.62
N GLN A 111 1.63 2.42 -3.61
CA GLN A 111 0.40 2.92 -4.23
C GLN A 111 -0.67 1.84 -4.15
N VAL A 112 -1.78 2.11 -3.46
CA VAL A 112 -2.91 1.20 -3.34
C VAL A 112 -4.18 1.84 -3.88
N THR A 113 -4.94 1.08 -4.65
CA THR A 113 -6.20 1.51 -5.26
C THR A 113 -7.30 0.51 -4.91
N ASN A 114 -8.38 1.02 -4.36
CA ASN A 114 -9.67 0.34 -4.22
C ASN A 114 -10.79 1.29 -4.67
N TYR A 115 -11.98 0.75 -4.87
CA TYR A 115 -13.14 1.53 -5.27
C TYR A 115 -14.13 1.57 -4.11
N ALA A 116 -14.68 2.73 -3.81
CA ALA A 116 -15.61 2.91 -2.71
C ALA A 116 -16.88 3.62 -3.22
N ASN A 117 -18.00 3.36 -2.57
CA ASN A 117 -19.20 4.15 -2.82
C ASN A 117 -19.05 5.55 -2.23
N GLN A 118 -19.96 6.45 -2.60
CA GLN A 118 -19.89 7.85 -2.21
C GLN A 118 -19.88 8.06 -0.68
N ALA A 119 -20.65 7.29 0.08
CA ALA A 119 -20.72 7.43 1.54
C ALA A 119 -19.40 7.03 2.21
N MET A 120 -18.78 5.93 1.78
CA MET A 120 -17.48 5.48 2.26
C MET A 120 -16.37 6.47 1.90
N ALA A 121 -16.38 6.99 0.67
CA ALA A 121 -15.43 8.00 0.22
C ALA A 121 -15.54 9.28 1.07
N GLN A 122 -16.76 9.77 1.34
CA GLN A 122 -16.98 10.94 2.19
C GLN A 122 -16.50 10.72 3.63
N HIS A 123 -16.71 9.52 4.19
CA HIS A 123 -16.22 9.18 5.52
C HIS A 123 -14.68 9.17 5.57
N TYR A 124 -14.04 8.59 4.55
CA TYR A 124 -12.58 8.59 4.43
C TYR A 124 -12.02 10.00 4.26
N GLN A 125 -12.63 10.84 3.43
CA GLN A 125 -12.23 12.24 3.25
C GLN A 125 -12.29 13.03 4.57
N ALA A 126 -13.37 12.87 5.33
CA ALA A 126 -13.51 13.52 6.65
C ALA A 126 -12.44 13.03 7.65
N PHE A 127 -12.08 11.74 7.59
CA PHE A 127 -11.02 11.18 8.42
C PHE A 127 -9.64 11.75 8.06
N VAL A 128 -9.29 11.83 6.77
CA VAL A 128 -8.02 12.40 6.32
C VAL A 128 -7.90 13.87 6.72
N GLN A 129 -8.94 14.67 6.50
CA GLN A 129 -8.97 16.09 6.91
C GLN A 129 -8.78 16.28 8.42
N LYS A 130 -9.30 15.33 9.22
CA LYS A 130 -9.07 15.35 10.67
C LYS A 130 -7.61 15.10 11.02
N ILE A 131 -6.96 14.14 10.36
CA ILE A 131 -5.52 13.88 10.59
C ILE A 131 -4.68 15.08 10.17
N GLU A 132 -4.97 15.67 9.00
CA GLU A 132 -4.24 16.85 8.51
C GLU A 132 -4.37 18.09 9.41
N SER A 133 -5.48 18.21 10.15
CA SER A 133 -5.73 19.33 11.05
C SER A 133 -5.30 19.07 12.50
N THR A 134 -4.83 17.85 12.80
CA THR A 134 -4.31 17.50 14.13
C THR A 134 -2.78 17.62 14.08
N ASP A 135 -2.19 18.44 14.96
CA ASP A 135 -0.73 18.45 15.11
C ASP A 135 -0.25 17.07 15.59
N LEU A 136 0.84 16.60 15.00
CA LEU A 136 1.56 15.42 15.51
C LEU A 136 2.30 15.86 16.78
N ASP A 137 1.71 15.59 17.95
CA ASP A 137 2.36 15.75 19.26
C ASP A 137 3.66 14.92 19.38
#